data_AF-A0A2T0WCG5-F1
#
_entry.id   AF-A0A2T0WCG5-F1
#
_cell.length_a   1.000
_cell.length_b   1.000
_cell.length_c   1.000
_cell.angle_alpha   90.00
_cell.angle_beta   90.00
_cell.angle_gamma   90.00
#
_symmetry.space_group_name_H-M   'P 1'
#
loop_
_entity.id
_entity.type
_entity.pdbx_description
1 polymer ?
#
loop_
_entity_poly.entity_id
_entity_poly.type
_entity_poly.pdbx_seq_one_letter_code
_entity_poly.pdbx_strand_id
1 'polypeptide(L)'
;MKNFTLLSILFLGIAFNSVFAQQAEELTNEEKSELKKQMKEDKKAVALEKAELKAAKKEQKLSEAVVKAEEKRISNLQKSQKKYDKALTAKQKAEIKYAKQNLKIEKAKQKGKTETADIAKMELKLKKTEISIQEAQANIDKYQRDIERYSSNSPSKVEDEEN
;
A
#
# COMPACT_ATOMS: atom_id res chain seq x y z
N MET A 1 2.63 -16.30 -54.59
CA MET A 1 2.64 -17.74 -54.26
C MET A 1 2.12 -17.94 -52.85
N LYS A 2 0.80 -18.06 -52.65
CA LYS A 2 0.16 -18.15 -51.32
C LYS A 2 -1.03 -19.13 -51.31
N ASN A 3 -0.97 -20.24 -52.04
CA ASN A 3 -2.09 -21.19 -52.12
C ASN A 3 -1.71 -22.65 -51.82
N PHE A 4 -0.49 -22.95 -51.37
CA PHE A 4 -0.02 -24.34 -51.21
C PHE A 4 -0.05 -24.86 -49.77
N THR A 5 -0.13 -23.98 -48.76
CA THR A 5 -0.08 -24.38 -47.33
C THR A 5 -1.44 -24.75 -46.73
N LEU A 6 -2.55 -24.40 -47.39
CA LEU A 6 -3.89 -24.75 -46.91
C LEU A 6 -4.30 -26.18 -47.27
N LEU A 7 -3.66 -26.80 -48.26
CA LEU A 7 -4.00 -28.15 -48.71
C LEU A 7 -3.40 -29.26 -47.82
N SER A 8 -2.29 -28.99 -47.12
CA SER A 8 -1.62 -29.97 -46.26
C SER A 8 -2.25 -30.12 -44.87
N ILE A 9 -3.02 -29.12 -44.40
CA ILE A 9 -3.69 -29.19 -43.09
C ILE A 9 -5.01 -29.99 -43.18
N LEU A 10 -5.62 -30.06 -44.37
CA LEU A 10 -6.88 -30.80 -44.57
C LEU A 10 -6.69 -32.32 -44.60
N PHE A 11 -5.52 -32.81 -45.00
CA PHE A 11 -5.24 -34.26 -45.08
C PHE A 11 -4.76 -34.87 -43.76
N LEU A 12 -4.24 -34.08 -42.81
CA LEU A 12 -3.81 -34.59 -41.50
C LEU A 12 -4.98 -34.78 -40.51
N GLY A 13 -6.10 -34.09 -40.73
CA GLY A 13 -7.30 -34.18 -39.87
C GLY A 13 -8.22 -35.38 -40.16
N ILE A 14 -8.08 -36.02 -41.34
CA ILE A 14 -8.95 -37.14 -41.73
C ILE A 14 -8.38 -38.47 -41.21
N ALA A 15 -7.05 -38.62 -41.11
CA ALA A 15 -6.43 -39.86 -40.64
C ALA A 15 -6.54 -40.10 -39.12
N PHE A 16 -6.72 -39.05 -38.30
CA PHE A 16 -6.86 -39.22 -36.84
C PHE A 16 -8.27 -39.64 -36.41
N ASN A 17 -9.30 -39.36 -37.22
CA ASN A 17 -10.67 -39.76 -36.89
C ASN A 17 -10.97 -41.22 -37.24
N SER A 18 -10.33 -41.79 -38.26
CA SER A 18 -10.58 -43.17 -38.69
C SER A 18 -9.93 -44.23 -37.78
N VAL A 19 -8.77 -43.92 -37.17
CA VAL A 19 -8.09 -44.86 -36.25
C VAL A 19 -8.82 -44.99 -34.91
N PHE A 20 -9.46 -43.91 -34.44
CA PHE A 20 -10.23 -43.93 -33.19
C PHE A 20 -11.60 -44.63 -33.35
N ALA A 21 -12.18 -44.62 -34.56
CA ALA A 21 -13.47 -45.25 -34.83
C ALA A 21 -13.37 -46.78 -34.96
N GLN A 22 -12.27 -47.32 -35.48
CA GLN A 22 -12.08 -48.76 -35.66
C GLN A 22 -11.64 -49.50 -34.38
N GLN A 23 -11.16 -48.79 -33.36
CA GLN A 23 -10.78 -49.37 -32.07
C GLN A 23 -11.96 -49.43 -31.06
N ALA A 24 -13.13 -48.92 -31.44
CA ALA A 24 -14.31 -48.83 -30.57
C ALA A 24 -15.27 -50.05 -30.68
N GLU A 25 -15.00 -50.97 -31.60
CA GLU A 25 -15.86 -52.13 -31.90
C GLU A 25 -15.47 -53.42 -31.15
N GLU A 26 -14.32 -53.47 -30.47
CA GLU A 26 -13.88 -54.62 -29.65
C GLU A 26 -13.60 -54.25 -28.18
N LEU A 27 -14.42 -53.37 -27.60
CA LEU A 27 -14.44 -53.19 -26.15
C LEU A 27 -15.74 -53.77 -25.61
N THR A 28 -15.60 -54.75 -24.71
CA THR A 28 -16.70 -55.37 -23.99
C THR A 28 -17.53 -54.31 -23.25
N ASN A 29 -18.80 -54.59 -22.96
CA ASN A 29 -19.68 -53.63 -22.27
C ASN A 29 -19.11 -53.19 -20.91
N GLU A 30 -18.28 -54.03 -20.28
CA GLU A 30 -17.57 -53.73 -19.04
C GLU A 30 -16.47 -52.68 -19.25
N GLU A 31 -15.61 -52.85 -20.26
CA GLU A 31 -14.55 -51.88 -20.55
C GLU A 31 -15.09 -50.50 -20.94
N LYS A 32 -16.22 -50.44 -21.67
CA LYS A 32 -16.91 -49.16 -21.97
C LYS A 32 -17.50 -48.49 -20.71
N SER A 33 -17.88 -49.27 -19.70
CA SER A 33 -18.37 -48.78 -18.41
C SER A 33 -17.24 -48.25 -17.54
N GLU A 34 -16.11 -48.94 -17.51
CA GLU A 34 -14.89 -48.53 -16.80
C GLU A 34 -14.30 -47.25 -17.37
N LEU A 35 -14.18 -47.14 -18.70
CA LEU A 35 -13.74 -45.91 -19.38
C LEU A 35 -14.64 -44.71 -19.03
N LYS A 36 -15.96 -44.91 -18.95
CA LYS A 36 -16.90 -43.86 -18.53
C LYS A 36 -16.75 -43.47 -17.05
N LYS A 37 -16.41 -44.41 -16.17
CA LYS A 37 -16.11 -44.12 -14.76
C LYS A 37 -14.81 -43.35 -14.63
N GLN A 38 -13.76 -43.79 -15.30
CA GLN A 38 -12.46 -43.14 -15.31
C GLN A 38 -12.54 -41.72 -15.87
N MET A 39 -13.22 -41.51 -17.01
CA MET A 39 -13.46 -40.17 -17.54
C MET A 39 -14.27 -39.26 -16.60
N LYS A 40 -15.17 -39.82 -15.76
CA LYS A 40 -15.91 -39.04 -14.76
C LYS A 40 -15.01 -38.68 -13.57
N GLU A 41 -14.14 -39.58 -13.15
CA GLU A 41 -13.17 -39.36 -12.08
C GLU A 41 -12.11 -38.35 -12.51
N ASP A 42 -11.56 -38.46 -13.72
CA ASP A 42 -10.62 -37.49 -14.29
C ASP A 42 -11.24 -36.09 -14.38
N LYS A 43 -12.51 -35.99 -14.81
CA LYS A 43 -13.23 -34.70 -14.83
C LYS A 43 -13.39 -34.11 -13.44
N LYS A 44 -13.64 -34.94 -12.42
CA LYS A 44 -13.72 -34.49 -11.02
C LYS A 44 -12.34 -34.04 -10.50
N ALA A 45 -11.29 -34.79 -10.78
CA ALA A 45 -9.92 -34.46 -10.40
C ALA A 45 -9.48 -33.12 -11.02
N VAL A 46 -9.69 -32.94 -12.32
CA VAL A 46 -9.38 -31.68 -13.01
C VAL A 46 -10.22 -30.50 -12.48
N ALA A 47 -11.48 -30.74 -12.08
CA ALA A 47 -12.31 -29.72 -11.47
C ALA A 47 -11.81 -29.31 -10.07
N LEU A 48 -11.38 -30.28 -9.26
CA LEU A 48 -10.79 -30.06 -7.94
C LEU A 48 -9.46 -29.30 -8.06
N GLU A 49 -8.54 -29.73 -8.93
CA GLU A 49 -7.27 -29.05 -9.17
C GLU A 49 -7.49 -27.59 -9.62
N LYS A 50 -8.46 -27.35 -10.51
CA LYS A 50 -8.85 -25.98 -10.91
C LYS A 50 -9.42 -25.17 -9.75
N ALA A 51 -10.16 -25.79 -8.83
CA ALA A 51 -10.71 -25.11 -7.66
C ALA A 51 -9.58 -24.75 -6.67
N GLU A 52 -8.68 -25.68 -6.40
CA GLU A 52 -7.49 -25.47 -5.55
C GLU A 52 -6.57 -24.39 -6.12
N LEU A 53 -6.27 -24.42 -7.43
CA LEU A 53 -5.49 -23.36 -8.09
C LEU A 53 -6.17 -21.98 -8.00
N LYS A 54 -7.50 -21.92 -8.08
CA LYS A 54 -8.24 -20.65 -7.90
C LYS A 54 -8.18 -20.18 -6.45
N ALA A 55 -8.29 -21.08 -5.48
CA ALA A 55 -8.17 -20.77 -4.05
C ALA A 55 -6.77 -20.26 -3.73
N ALA A 56 -5.72 -20.97 -4.16
CA ALA A 56 -4.32 -20.56 -4.00
C ALA A 56 -4.04 -19.19 -4.63
N LYS A 57 -4.56 -18.92 -5.84
CA LYS A 57 -4.44 -17.59 -6.47
C LYS A 57 -5.15 -16.50 -5.69
N LYS A 58 -6.31 -16.79 -5.08
CA LYS A 58 -7.03 -15.83 -4.24
C LYS A 58 -6.24 -15.53 -2.98
N GLU A 59 -5.70 -16.56 -2.33
CA GLU A 59 -4.87 -16.45 -1.14
C GLU A 59 -3.58 -15.65 -1.42
N GLN A 60 -2.88 -15.96 -2.51
CA GLN A 60 -1.70 -15.20 -2.94
C GLN A 60 -2.04 -13.71 -3.14
N LYS A 61 -3.15 -13.40 -3.83
CA LYS A 61 -3.58 -12.01 -4.04
C LYS A 61 -3.89 -11.29 -2.73
N LEU A 62 -4.49 -11.98 -1.76
CA LEU A 62 -4.76 -11.42 -0.44
C LEU A 62 -3.45 -11.15 0.31
N SER A 63 -2.53 -12.11 0.31
CA SER A 63 -1.20 -11.96 0.92
C SER A 63 -0.43 -10.78 0.32
N GLU A 64 -0.38 -10.68 -1.02
CA GLU A 64 0.25 -9.54 -1.70
C GLU A 64 -0.42 -8.20 -1.37
N ALA A 65 -1.75 -8.18 -1.23
CA ALA A 65 -2.48 -6.97 -0.85
C ALA A 65 -2.16 -6.54 0.58
N VAL A 66 -2.05 -7.49 1.52
CA VAL A 66 -1.66 -7.24 2.92
C VAL A 66 -0.24 -6.68 2.99
N VAL A 67 0.72 -7.31 2.29
CA VAL A 67 2.11 -6.83 2.24
C VAL A 67 2.18 -5.40 1.68
N LYS A 68 1.51 -5.13 0.56
CA LYS A 68 1.47 -3.78 -0.04
C LYS A 68 0.80 -2.75 0.88
N ALA A 69 -0.23 -3.15 1.63
CA ALA A 69 -0.88 -2.26 2.59
C ALA A 69 0.07 -1.93 3.76
N GLU A 70 0.79 -2.93 4.25
CA GLU A 70 1.74 -2.79 5.35
C GLU A 70 2.96 -1.94 4.95
N GLU A 71 3.53 -2.15 3.77
CA GLU A 71 4.59 -1.32 3.20
C GLU A 71 4.16 0.15 3.10
N LYS A 72 2.92 0.41 2.64
CA LYS A 72 2.36 1.77 2.57
C LYS A 72 2.18 2.36 3.97
N ARG A 73 1.71 1.58 4.95
CA ARG A 73 1.55 2.02 6.34
C ARG A 73 2.89 2.44 6.93
N ILE A 74 3.91 1.58 6.81
CA ILE A 74 5.28 1.85 7.29
C ILE A 74 5.86 3.09 6.60
N SER A 75 5.74 3.19 5.27
CA SER A 75 6.23 4.35 4.53
C SER A 75 5.56 5.66 4.98
N ASN A 76 4.25 5.65 5.22
CA ASN A 76 3.51 6.81 5.68
C ASN A 76 3.86 7.19 7.13
N LEU A 77 4.07 6.19 7.99
CA LEU A 77 4.54 6.38 9.37
C LEU A 77 5.91 7.08 9.38
N GLN A 78 6.88 6.56 8.63
CA GLN A 78 8.22 7.15 8.52
C GLN A 78 8.19 8.59 7.98
N LYS A 79 7.37 8.85 6.97
CA LYS A 79 7.18 10.21 6.43
C LYS A 79 6.60 11.15 7.48
N SER A 80 5.65 10.68 8.29
CA SER A 80 5.01 11.48 9.33
C SER A 80 5.98 11.79 10.47
N GLN A 81 6.77 10.79 10.92
CA GLN A 81 7.86 10.98 11.90
C GLN A 81 8.87 12.03 11.42
N LYS A 82 9.37 11.91 10.18
CA LYS A 82 10.32 12.88 9.63
C LYS A 82 9.74 14.30 9.55
N LYS A 83 8.44 14.44 9.27
CA LYS A 83 7.76 15.74 9.25
C LYS A 83 7.55 16.31 10.65
N TYR A 84 7.23 15.45 11.62
CA TYR A 84 7.14 15.80 13.04
C TYR A 84 8.47 16.37 13.55
N ASP A 85 9.58 15.68 13.33
CA ASP A 85 10.91 16.12 13.77
C ASP A 85 11.31 17.48 13.18
N LYS A 86 10.98 17.68 11.89
CA LYS A 86 11.18 18.97 11.22
C LYS A 86 10.35 20.08 11.83
N ALA A 87 9.08 19.81 12.14
CA ALA A 87 8.19 20.79 12.77
C ALA A 87 8.66 21.13 14.19
N LEU A 88 9.10 20.13 14.96
CA LEU A 88 9.69 20.31 16.29
C LEU A 88 10.93 21.21 16.25
N THR A 89 11.85 20.92 15.32
CA THR A 89 13.04 21.73 15.10
C THR A 89 12.69 23.17 14.68
N ALA A 90 11.69 23.34 13.82
CA ALA A 90 11.23 24.65 13.38
C ALA A 90 10.63 25.46 14.55
N LYS A 91 9.82 24.82 15.39
CA LYS A 91 9.25 25.41 16.61
C LYS A 91 10.37 25.89 17.54
N GLN A 92 11.32 25.03 17.88
CA GLN A 92 12.46 25.38 18.76
C GLN A 92 13.26 26.58 18.22
N LYS A 93 13.55 26.60 16.91
CA LYS A 93 14.25 27.73 16.28
C LYS A 93 13.43 29.03 16.37
N ALA A 94 12.12 28.96 16.19
CA ALA A 94 11.23 30.09 16.30
C ALA A 94 11.14 30.60 17.76
N GLU A 95 11.07 29.71 18.75
CA GLU A 95 11.10 30.05 20.18
C GLU A 95 12.40 30.74 20.58
N ILE A 96 13.55 30.22 20.15
CA ILE A 96 14.85 30.87 20.37
C ILE A 96 14.88 32.27 19.74
N LYS A 97 14.35 32.41 18.53
CA LYS A 97 14.26 33.71 17.83
C LYS A 97 13.33 34.67 18.58
N TYR A 98 12.19 34.19 19.05
CA TYR A 98 11.23 34.95 19.83
C TYR A 98 11.89 35.47 21.12
N ALA A 99 12.55 34.60 21.88
CA ALA A 99 13.27 35.00 23.09
C ALA A 99 14.34 36.07 22.83
N LYS A 100 15.12 35.91 21.75
CA LYS A 100 16.13 36.92 21.35
C LYS A 100 15.50 38.26 20.97
N GLN A 101 14.39 38.25 20.23
CA GLN A 101 13.66 39.46 19.86
C GLN A 101 13.07 40.15 21.09
N ASN A 102 12.47 39.39 22.00
CA ASN A 102 11.89 39.90 23.23
C ASN A 102 12.96 40.57 24.10
N LEU A 103 14.11 39.90 24.29
CA LEU A 103 15.24 40.47 25.02
C LEU A 103 15.76 41.78 24.39
N LYS A 104 15.75 41.88 23.05
CA LYS A 104 16.15 43.11 22.34
C LYS A 104 15.17 44.24 22.59
N ILE A 105 13.86 43.96 22.60
CA ILE A 105 12.81 44.94 22.89
C ILE A 105 12.95 45.44 24.33
N GLU A 106 13.09 44.53 25.29
CA GLU A 106 13.27 44.88 26.71
C GLU A 106 14.50 45.78 26.91
N LYS A 107 15.64 45.44 26.29
CA LYS A 107 16.83 46.29 26.34
C LYS A 107 16.63 47.66 25.69
N ALA A 108 15.85 47.74 24.61
CA ALA A 108 15.54 49.02 23.95
C ALA A 108 14.65 49.91 24.85
N LYS A 109 13.63 49.30 25.47
CA LYS A 109 12.74 49.96 26.44
C LYS A 109 13.53 50.49 27.65
N GLN A 110 14.39 49.65 28.24
CA GLN A 110 15.23 50.03 29.38
C GLN A 110 16.21 51.17 29.05
N LYS A 111 16.78 51.18 27.85
CA LYS A 111 17.72 52.23 27.45
C LYS A 111 17.04 53.59 27.21
N GLY A 112 15.73 53.63 26.97
CA GLY A 112 14.94 54.86 26.79
C GLY A 112 15.31 55.74 25.59
N LYS A 113 16.30 55.33 24.78
CA LYS A 113 16.83 56.09 23.63
C LYS A 113 16.25 55.65 22.28
N THR A 114 15.38 54.64 22.27
CA THR A 114 14.78 54.11 21.04
C THR A 114 13.42 54.76 20.81
N GLU A 115 13.18 55.24 19.60
CA GLU A 115 11.89 55.83 19.21
C GLU A 115 10.74 54.82 19.35
N THR A 116 9.56 55.32 19.70
CA THR A 116 8.34 54.52 19.85
C THR A 116 7.99 53.76 18.58
N ALA A 117 8.19 54.37 17.41
CA ALA A 117 7.96 53.74 16.11
C ALA A 117 8.87 52.51 15.88
N ASP A 118 10.12 52.55 16.33
CA ASP A 118 11.05 51.44 16.17
C ASP A 118 10.76 50.30 17.17
N ILE A 119 10.32 50.63 18.39
CA ILE A 119 9.80 49.64 19.34
C ILE A 119 8.59 48.92 18.73
N ALA A 120 7.63 49.66 18.17
CA ALA A 120 6.46 49.07 17.53
C ALA A 120 6.82 48.14 16.35
N LYS A 121 7.80 48.51 15.51
CA LYS A 121 8.32 47.63 14.45
C LYS A 121 8.94 46.35 15.01
N MET A 122 9.64 46.43 16.15
CA MET A 122 10.21 45.25 16.80
C MET A 122 9.13 44.35 17.39
N GLU A 123 8.12 44.91 18.04
CA GLU A 123 6.96 44.18 18.58
C GLU A 123 6.15 43.49 17.47
N LEU A 124 5.97 44.15 16.32
CA LEU A 124 5.33 43.52 15.16
C LEU A 124 6.13 42.31 14.65
N LYS A 125 7.48 42.41 14.61
CA LYS A 125 8.35 41.28 14.25
C LYS A 125 8.25 40.15 15.28
N LEU A 126 8.13 40.48 16.56
CA LEU A 126 7.93 39.50 17.63
C LEU A 126 6.61 38.75 17.44
N LYS A 127 5.51 39.47 17.17
CA LYS A 127 4.19 38.88 16.87
C LYS A 127 4.21 37.96 15.65
N LYS A 128 4.92 38.32 14.59
CA LYS A 128 5.11 37.41 13.44
C LYS A 128 5.83 36.12 13.83
N THR A 129 6.85 36.21 14.69
CA THR A 129 7.54 35.01 15.20
C THR A 129 6.64 34.16 16.10
N GLU A 130 5.78 34.80 16.92
CA GLU A 130 4.78 34.11 17.74
C GLU A 130 3.82 33.27 16.88
N ILE A 131 3.31 33.86 15.79
CA ILE A 131 2.47 33.15 14.82
C ILE A 131 3.22 31.95 14.22
N SER A 132 4.50 32.11 13.86
CA SER A 132 5.30 30.98 13.35
C SER A 132 5.47 29.85 14.37
N ILE A 133 5.54 30.15 15.68
CA ILE A 133 5.57 29.13 16.74
C ILE A 133 4.23 28.38 16.78
N GLN A 134 3.11 29.09 16.71
CA GLN A 134 1.77 28.49 16.70
C GLN A 134 1.54 27.60 15.48
N GLU A 135 1.97 28.05 14.29
CA GLU A 135 1.91 27.25 13.06
C GLU A 135 2.77 25.98 13.16
N ALA A 136 3.97 26.09 13.75
CA ALA A 136 4.82 24.94 13.98
C ALA A 136 4.17 23.95 14.97
N GLN A 137 3.53 24.45 16.03
CA GLN A 137 2.77 23.60 16.97
C GLN A 137 1.60 22.88 16.29
N ALA A 138 0.78 23.59 15.51
CA ALA A 138 -0.33 22.97 14.79
C ALA A 138 0.13 21.86 13.83
N ASN A 139 1.31 22.04 13.20
CA ASN A 139 1.92 21.01 12.38
C ASN A 139 2.41 19.81 13.20
N ILE A 140 3.01 20.03 14.37
CA ILE A 140 3.40 18.96 15.32
C ILE A 140 2.17 18.11 15.67
N ASP A 141 1.08 18.75 16.09
CA ASP A 141 -0.16 18.07 16.49
C ASP A 141 -0.79 17.28 15.34
N LYS A 142 -0.71 17.82 14.12
CA LYS A 142 -1.14 17.12 12.91
C LYS A 142 -0.31 15.86 12.66
N TYR A 143 1.02 15.99 12.66
CA TYR A 143 1.89 14.85 12.37
C TYR A 143 1.88 13.81 13.48
N GLN A 144 1.68 14.21 14.73
CA GLN A 144 1.48 13.29 15.84
C GLN A 144 0.22 12.43 15.64
N ARG A 145 -0.91 13.04 15.27
CA ARG A 145 -2.13 12.30 14.93
C ARG A 145 -1.94 11.35 13.74
N ASP A 146 -1.17 11.75 12.74
CA ASP A 146 -0.84 10.88 11.60
C ASP A 146 0.01 9.68 12.06
N ILE A 147 1.02 9.92 12.92
CA ILE A 147 1.85 8.86 13.52
C ILE A 147 0.97 7.88 14.30
N GLU A 148 0.09 8.38 15.18
CA GLU A 148 -0.82 7.55 15.99
C GLU A 148 -1.72 6.70 15.11
N ARG A 149 -2.31 7.28 14.06
CA ARG A 149 -3.15 6.57 13.08
C ARG A 149 -2.41 5.44 12.38
N TYR A 150 -1.19 5.70 11.90
CA TYR A 150 -0.43 4.66 11.23
C TYR A 150 0.12 3.61 12.19
N SER A 151 0.39 3.96 13.45
CA SER A 151 0.91 3.04 14.47
C SER A 151 -0.18 2.11 15.03
N SER A 152 -1.39 2.62 15.20
CA SER A 152 -2.54 1.86 15.71
C SER A 152 -3.13 0.88 14.70
N ASN A 153 -3.07 1.19 13.39
CA ASN A 153 -3.51 0.30 12.32
C ASN A 153 -2.51 -0.81 11.97
N SER A 154 -1.67 -1.25 12.93
CA SER A 154 -0.77 -2.38 12.73
C SER A 154 -1.58 -3.68 12.73
N PRO A 155 -1.47 -4.54 11.70
CA PRO A 155 -2.21 -5.80 11.63
C PRO A 155 -1.90 -6.79 12.77
N SER A 156 -0.82 -6.56 13.52
CA SER A 156 -0.40 -7.37 14.68
C SER A 156 -1.30 -7.27 15.91
N LYS A 157 -2.28 -6.36 15.97
CA LYS A 157 -3.18 -6.24 17.14
C LYS A 157 -4.43 -7.13 17.07
N VAL A 158 -4.61 -7.90 16.00
CA VAL A 158 -5.79 -8.75 15.82
C VAL A 158 -5.63 -10.11 16.51
N GLU A 159 -4.42 -10.49 16.93
CA GLU A 159 -4.14 -11.80 17.55
C GLU A 159 -4.25 -11.80 19.09
N ASP A 160 -4.40 -10.64 19.74
CA ASP A 160 -4.40 -10.54 21.22
C ASP A 160 -5.80 -10.46 21.86
N GLU A 161 -6.89 -10.48 21.08
CA GLU A 161 -8.28 -10.42 21.59
C GLU A 161 -9.04 -11.76 21.55
N GLU A 162 -8.38 -12.88 21.22
CA GLU A 162 -8.92 -14.24 21.37
C GLU A 162 -8.18 -15.01 22.47
N ASN A 163 -8.41 -14.66 23.75
CA ASN A 163 -8.10 -15.52 24.91
C ASN A 163 -9.11 -15.29 26.04
#